data_AF-A0A5J6MWC3-F1
#
_entry.id   AF-A0A5J6MWC3-F1
#
_cell.length_a   1.000
_cell.length_b   1.000
_cell.length_c   1.000
_cell.angle_alpha   90.00
_cell.angle_beta   90.00
_cell.angle_gamma   90.00
#
_symmetry.space_group_name_H-M   'P 1'
#
loop_
_entity.id
_entity.type
_entity.pdbx_description
1 polymer ?
#
loop_
_entity_poly.entity_id
_entity_poly.type
_entity_poly.pdbx_seq_one_letter_code
_entity_poly.pdbx_strand_id
1 'polypeptide(L)'
;MTATAAATVPFLDLFEAAAGETEAAESRYRREAAQRIQQLEQERAFAFRRLNLMRAIAEAVAGAEGEEIAVASALVVLRSKLGWSADSEARTELLSRFTPVAQAVFHALTAAPDAKALSVPEALAAFEAWYAGNRPTPFWVLFEHYIPETPQVDF
;
A
#
# COMPACT_ATOMS: atom_id res chain seq x y z
N MET A 1 -8.47 -67.94 -10.77
CA MET A 1 -7.63 -67.18 -9.83
C MET A 1 -8.38 -65.91 -9.46
N THR A 2 -9.17 -65.97 -8.40
CA THR A 2 -9.95 -64.84 -7.88
C THR A 2 -9.06 -64.04 -6.94
N ALA A 3 -8.85 -62.77 -7.26
CA ALA A 3 -8.12 -61.85 -6.41
C ALA A 3 -8.93 -61.58 -5.13
N THR A 4 -8.38 -61.94 -3.99
CA THR A 4 -8.91 -61.56 -2.68
C THR A 4 -8.68 -60.06 -2.53
N ALA A 5 -9.75 -59.26 -2.63
CA ALA A 5 -9.74 -57.90 -2.15
C ALA A 5 -9.44 -57.95 -0.65
N ALA A 6 -8.33 -57.35 -0.22
CA ALA A 6 -7.99 -57.26 1.18
C ALA A 6 -9.13 -56.54 1.91
N ALA A 7 -9.75 -57.21 2.87
CA ALA A 7 -10.77 -56.60 3.73
C ALA A 7 -10.09 -55.51 4.55
N THR A 8 -10.38 -54.25 4.24
CA THR A 8 -9.87 -53.11 5.00
C THR A 8 -10.38 -53.20 6.43
N VAL A 9 -9.49 -52.95 7.40
CA VAL A 9 -9.84 -53.03 8.81
C VAL A 9 -10.60 -51.76 9.18
N PRO A 10 -11.89 -51.82 9.57
CA PRO A 10 -12.76 -50.63 9.62
C PRO A 10 -12.25 -49.47 10.50
N PHE A 11 -11.45 -49.75 11.54
CA PHE A 11 -10.88 -48.67 12.37
C PHE A 11 -9.74 -47.93 11.66
N LEU A 12 -9.02 -48.57 10.72
CA LEU A 12 -7.98 -47.91 9.92
C LEU A 12 -8.60 -46.93 8.93
N ASP A 13 -9.72 -47.29 8.29
CA ASP A 13 -10.46 -46.38 7.40
C ASP A 13 -10.90 -45.10 8.14
N LEU A 14 -11.33 -45.24 9.41
CA LEU A 14 -11.68 -44.10 10.26
C LEU A 14 -10.46 -43.22 10.56
N PHE A 15 -9.29 -43.81 10.81
CA PHE A 15 -8.07 -43.03 11.04
C PHE A 15 -7.52 -42.40 9.76
N GLU A 16 -7.63 -43.06 8.61
CA GLU A 16 -7.26 -42.50 7.31
C GLU A 16 -8.16 -41.31 6.95
N ALA A 17 -9.47 -41.43 7.17
CA ALA A 17 -10.40 -40.32 6.99
C ALA A 17 -10.06 -39.14 7.91
N ALA A 18 -9.84 -39.39 9.20
CA ALA A 18 -9.47 -38.34 10.16
C ALA A 18 -8.11 -37.69 9.83
N ALA A 19 -7.13 -38.48 9.35
CA ALA A 19 -5.84 -37.96 8.89
C ALA A 19 -6.03 -37.03 7.67
N GLY A 20 -6.81 -37.47 6.68
CA GLY A 20 -7.11 -36.66 5.49
C GLY A 20 -7.89 -35.39 5.81
N GLU A 21 -8.86 -35.44 6.73
CA GLU A 21 -9.59 -34.27 7.21
C GLU A 21 -8.66 -33.26 7.90
N THR A 22 -7.72 -33.75 8.71
CA THR A 22 -6.74 -32.92 9.41
C THR A 22 -5.78 -32.26 8.42
N GLU A 23 -5.25 -33.01 7.46
CA GLU A 23 -4.38 -32.48 6.39
C GLU A 23 -5.11 -31.43 5.54
N ALA A 24 -6.38 -31.68 5.20
CA ALA A 24 -7.20 -30.74 4.44
C ALA A 24 -7.49 -29.46 5.25
N ALA A 25 -7.73 -29.58 6.56
CA ALA A 25 -7.93 -28.45 7.45
C ALA A 25 -6.67 -27.58 7.57
N GLU A 26 -5.50 -28.20 7.78
CA GLU A 26 -4.22 -27.49 7.81
C GLU A 26 -3.94 -26.79 6.47
N SER A 27 -4.10 -27.51 5.35
CA SER A 27 -3.87 -26.97 4.01
C SER A 27 -4.78 -25.77 3.70
N ARG A 28 -6.04 -25.82 4.14
CA ARG A 28 -6.97 -24.69 4.03
C ARG A 28 -6.48 -23.51 4.86
N TYR A 29 -6.11 -23.74 6.12
CA TYR A 29 -5.60 -22.68 6.99
C TYR A 29 -4.33 -22.03 6.45
N ARG A 30 -3.39 -22.83 5.92
CA ARG A 30 -2.16 -22.30 5.29
C ARG A 30 -2.47 -21.37 4.11
N ARG A 31 -3.47 -21.70 3.28
CA ARG A 31 -3.90 -20.84 2.16
C ARG A 31 -4.53 -19.53 2.65
N GLU A 32 -5.42 -19.61 3.65
CA GLU A 32 -6.05 -18.44 4.26
C GLU A 32 -5.00 -17.52 4.91
N ALA A 33 -4.07 -18.11 5.66
CA ALA A 33 -2.96 -17.39 6.28
C ALA A 33 -2.07 -16.71 5.24
N ALA A 34 -1.70 -17.41 4.16
CA ALA A 34 -0.91 -16.83 3.07
C ALA A 34 -1.60 -15.61 2.43
N GLN A 35 -2.91 -15.70 2.16
CA GLN A 35 -3.69 -14.57 1.63
C GLN A 35 -3.72 -13.39 2.60
N ARG A 36 -3.92 -13.66 3.90
CA ARG A 36 -3.95 -12.60 4.92
C ARG A 36 -2.59 -11.94 5.11
N ILE A 37 -1.51 -12.72 5.07
CA ILE A 37 -0.13 -12.20 5.12
C ILE A 37 0.10 -11.26 3.94
N GLN A 38 -0.22 -11.69 2.72
CA GLN A 38 -0.05 -10.85 1.52
C GLN A 38 -0.84 -9.53 1.62
N GLN A 39 -2.06 -9.57 2.14
CA GLN A 39 -2.87 -8.37 2.36
C GLN A 39 -2.21 -7.43 3.38
N LEU A 40 -1.76 -7.96 4.52
CA LEU A 40 -1.09 -7.19 5.56
C LEU A 40 0.23 -6.58 5.07
N GLU A 41 0.98 -7.30 4.24
CA GLU A 41 2.21 -6.80 3.61
C GLU A 41 1.93 -5.62 2.68
N GLN A 42 0.86 -5.69 1.88
CA GLN A 42 0.45 -4.58 1.02
C GLN A 42 -0.02 -3.37 1.85
N GLU A 43 -0.85 -3.59 2.86
CA GLU A 43 -1.30 -2.54 3.78
C GLU A 43 -0.10 -1.84 4.44
N ARG A 44 0.85 -2.63 4.96
CA ARG A 44 2.11 -2.15 5.54
C ARG A 44 2.92 -1.34 4.53
N ALA A 45 3.13 -1.87 3.33
CA ALA A 45 3.90 -1.20 2.29
C ALA A 45 3.27 0.16 1.93
N PHE A 46 1.95 0.23 1.76
CA PHE A 46 1.25 1.48 1.47
C PHE A 46 1.33 2.48 2.64
N ALA A 47 1.24 2.00 3.89
CA ALA A 47 1.39 2.86 5.07
C ALA A 47 2.79 3.52 5.14
N PHE A 48 3.85 2.75 4.90
CA PHE A 48 5.21 3.30 4.86
C PHE A 48 5.44 4.24 3.68
N ARG A 49 4.88 3.95 2.49
CA ARG A 49 4.96 4.84 1.32
C ARG A 49 4.28 6.18 1.60
N ARG A 50 3.08 6.18 2.20
CA ARG A 50 2.41 7.39 2.69
C ARG A 50 3.30 8.19 3.62
N LEU A 51 3.80 7.55 4.68
CA LEU A 51 4.64 8.20 5.68
C LEU A 51 5.88 8.84 5.05
N ASN A 52 6.58 8.09 4.20
CA ASN A 52 7.82 8.55 3.56
C ASN A 52 7.58 9.70 2.59
N LEU A 53 6.50 9.65 1.79
CA LEU A 53 6.14 10.75 0.91
C LEU A 53 5.76 12.01 1.70
N MET A 54 4.86 11.87 2.68
CA MET A 54 4.37 13.02 3.44
C MET A 54 5.46 13.66 4.29
N ARG A 55 6.43 12.88 4.79
CA ARG A 55 7.63 13.43 5.45
C ARG A 55 8.45 14.29 4.50
N ALA A 56 8.78 13.78 3.31
CA ALA A 56 9.55 14.53 2.31
C ALA A 56 8.82 15.80 1.84
N ILE A 57 7.49 15.74 1.73
CA ILE A 57 6.67 16.93 1.42
C ILE A 57 6.73 17.94 2.56
N ALA A 58 6.54 17.50 3.81
CA ALA A 58 6.57 18.40 4.96
C ALA A 58 7.94 19.10 5.10
N GLU A 59 9.04 18.38 4.87
CA GLU A 59 10.39 18.95 4.84
C GLU A 59 10.56 20.03 3.76
N ALA A 60 10.08 19.77 2.54
CA ALA A 60 10.15 20.74 1.45
C ALA A 60 9.26 21.96 1.67
N VAL A 61 8.08 21.76 2.27
CA VAL A 61 7.13 22.85 2.56
C VAL A 61 7.61 23.72 3.72
N ALA A 62 8.26 23.16 4.74
CA ALA A 62 8.75 23.89 5.90
C ALA A 62 9.76 25.01 5.55
N GLY A 63 10.50 24.85 4.45
CA GLY A 63 11.47 25.85 3.97
C GLY A 63 10.90 26.92 3.04
N ALA A 64 9.60 26.89 2.74
CA ALA A 64 8.99 27.80 1.78
C ALA A 64 8.58 29.15 2.39
N GLU A 65 8.81 30.23 1.65
CA GLU A 65 8.49 31.61 2.09
C GLU A 65 6.99 31.96 1.95
N GLY A 66 6.19 31.07 1.38
CA GLY A 66 4.75 31.27 1.19
C GLY A 66 4.08 30.05 0.56
N GLU A 67 2.74 30.07 0.53
CA GLU A 67 1.93 28.93 0.10
C GLU A 67 2.23 28.50 -1.35
N GLU A 68 2.37 29.45 -2.27
CA GLU A 68 2.66 29.16 -3.67
C GLU A 68 4.00 28.42 -3.84
N ILE A 69 5.04 28.89 -3.14
CA ILE A 69 6.36 28.26 -3.14
C ILE A 69 6.30 26.89 -2.47
N ALA A 70 5.53 26.76 -1.38
CA ALA A 70 5.32 25.49 -0.70
C ALA A 70 4.65 24.45 -1.60
N VAL A 71 3.57 24.83 -2.28
CA VAL A 71 2.87 23.96 -3.23
C VAL A 71 3.80 23.56 -4.37
N ALA A 72 4.52 24.50 -4.99
CA ALA A 72 5.47 24.20 -6.05
C ALA A 72 6.55 23.21 -5.57
N SER A 73 7.11 23.43 -4.38
CA SER A 73 8.15 22.57 -3.79
C SER A 73 7.63 21.16 -3.50
N ALA A 74 6.43 21.03 -2.95
CA ALA A 74 5.77 19.75 -2.73
C ALA A 74 5.55 18.98 -4.04
N LEU A 75 5.08 19.65 -5.10
CA LEU A 75 4.86 19.02 -6.41
C LEU A 75 6.16 18.59 -7.09
N VAL A 76 7.26 19.34 -6.89
CA VAL A 76 8.61 18.94 -7.34
C VAL A 76 9.07 17.67 -6.61
N VAL A 77 8.90 17.60 -5.29
CA VAL A 77 9.20 16.39 -4.51
C VAL A 77 8.39 15.20 -5.00
N LEU A 78 7.08 15.38 -5.22
CA LEU A 78 6.21 14.33 -5.71
C LEU A 78 6.66 13.80 -7.08
N ARG A 79 6.92 14.69 -8.05
CA ARG A 79 7.46 14.31 -9.37
C ARG A 79 8.76 13.51 -9.25
N SER A 80 9.67 13.99 -8.41
CA SER A 80 10.98 13.35 -8.18
C SER A 80 10.81 11.94 -7.58
N LYS A 81 9.96 11.77 -6.56
CA LYS A 81 9.69 10.47 -5.94
C LYS A 81 9.00 9.48 -6.88
N LEU A 82 8.28 9.97 -7.88
CA LEU A 82 7.64 9.16 -8.93
C LEU A 82 8.56 8.91 -10.14
N GLY A 83 9.79 9.45 -10.14
CA GLY A 83 10.74 9.29 -11.24
C GLY A 83 10.30 9.94 -12.55
N TRP A 84 9.46 10.99 -12.49
CA TRP A 84 8.94 11.64 -13.70
C TRP A 84 9.90 12.73 -14.21
N SER A 85 10.39 12.55 -15.43
CA SER A 85 11.27 13.51 -16.13
C SER A 85 10.56 14.37 -17.18
N ALA A 86 9.32 14.04 -17.54
CA ALA A 86 8.52 14.76 -18.53
C ALA A 86 7.06 14.85 -18.10
N ASP A 87 6.37 15.91 -18.52
CA ASP A 87 4.94 16.07 -18.27
C ASP A 87 4.10 15.27 -19.29
N SER A 88 2.89 14.90 -18.89
CA SER A 88 1.82 14.37 -19.74
C SER A 88 0.50 14.85 -19.15
N GLU A 89 -0.59 14.88 -19.91
CA GLU A 89 -1.90 15.32 -19.40
C GLU A 89 -2.31 14.59 -18.11
N ALA A 90 -2.12 13.27 -18.08
CA ALA A 90 -2.42 12.43 -16.93
C ALA A 90 -1.55 12.73 -15.69
N ARG A 91 -0.30 13.21 -15.89
CA ARG A 91 0.62 13.62 -14.81
C ARG A 91 0.25 15.02 -14.31
N THR A 92 -0.06 15.94 -15.22
CA THR A 92 -0.51 17.30 -14.88
C THR A 92 -1.80 17.27 -14.07
N GLU A 93 -2.78 16.44 -14.48
CA GLU A 93 -4.01 16.22 -13.74
C GLU A 93 -3.74 15.72 -12.32
N LEU A 94 -2.88 14.70 -12.17
CA LEU A 94 -2.52 14.14 -10.86
C LEU A 94 -1.92 15.21 -9.95
N LEU A 95 -0.98 16.00 -10.47
CA LEU A 95 -0.32 17.06 -9.69
C LEU A 95 -1.31 18.14 -9.28
N SER A 96 -2.23 18.54 -10.18
CA SER A 96 -3.29 19.48 -9.85
C SER A 96 -4.23 18.95 -8.76
N ARG A 97 -4.55 17.66 -8.80
CA ARG A 97 -5.37 17.00 -7.76
C ARG A 97 -4.63 16.83 -6.45
N PHE A 98 -3.31 16.84 -6.46
CA PHE A 98 -2.48 16.77 -5.27
C PHE A 98 -2.23 18.14 -4.61
N THR A 99 -2.47 19.25 -5.33
CA THR A 99 -2.32 20.62 -4.79
C THR A 99 -2.99 20.83 -3.43
N PRO A 100 -4.24 20.40 -3.18
CA PRO A 100 -4.89 20.57 -1.87
C PRO A 100 -4.16 19.87 -0.72
N VAL A 101 -3.47 18.77 -0.98
CA VAL A 101 -2.64 18.08 0.02
C VAL A 101 -1.45 18.95 0.41
N ALA A 102 -0.78 19.55 -0.57
CA ALA A 102 0.35 20.45 -0.33
C ALA A 102 -0.09 21.72 0.44
N GLN A 103 -1.24 22.30 0.10
CA GLN A 103 -1.83 23.43 0.83
C GLN A 103 -2.14 23.07 2.28
N ALA A 104 -2.76 21.90 2.50
CA ALA A 104 -3.05 21.42 3.86
C ALA A 104 -1.77 21.27 4.70
N VAL A 105 -0.68 20.77 4.11
CA VAL A 105 0.61 20.67 4.80
C VAL A 105 1.18 22.05 5.15
N PHE A 106 1.15 23.00 4.21
CA PHE A 106 1.61 24.36 4.46
C PHE A 106 0.83 25.03 5.60
N HIS A 107 -0.51 24.93 5.56
CA HIS A 107 -1.34 25.46 6.63
C HIS A 107 -1.09 24.76 7.96
N ALA A 108 -0.89 23.44 7.98
CA ALA A 108 -0.58 22.73 9.23
C ALA A 108 0.74 23.18 9.87
N LEU A 109 1.71 23.64 9.08
CA LEU A 109 3.02 24.12 9.57
C LEU A 109 3.03 25.62 9.92
N THR A 110 2.10 26.40 9.36
CA THR A 110 2.08 27.89 9.50
C THR A 110 0.87 28.43 10.26
N ALA A 111 -0.17 27.62 10.47
CA ALA A 111 -1.39 28.06 11.14
C ALA A 111 -1.13 28.45 12.60
N ALA A 112 -1.75 29.56 13.01
CA ALA A 112 -1.94 29.86 14.42
C ALA A 112 -2.90 28.81 15.05
N PRO A 113 -2.80 28.53 16.37
CA PRO A 113 -3.53 27.45 17.05
C PRO A 113 -5.06 27.43 16.85
N ASP A 114 -5.67 28.56 16.47
CA ASP A 114 -7.13 28.72 16.37
C ASP A 114 -7.67 28.80 14.93
N ALA A 115 -6.82 28.59 13.91
CA ALA A 115 -7.28 28.57 12.53
C ALA A 115 -7.86 27.20 12.16
N LYS A 116 -9.07 27.19 11.55
CA LYS A 116 -9.68 25.98 10.98
C LYS A 116 -8.93 25.58 9.69
N ALA A 117 -7.76 24.99 9.84
CA ALA A 117 -6.95 24.49 8.73
C ALA A 117 -7.56 23.22 8.11
N LEU A 118 -7.31 23.00 6.82
CA LEU A 118 -7.60 21.72 6.17
C LEU A 118 -6.79 20.62 6.86
N SER A 119 -7.45 19.52 7.23
CA SER A 119 -6.78 18.35 7.81
C SER A 119 -5.93 17.66 6.74
N VAL A 120 -4.62 17.52 6.97
CA VAL A 120 -3.70 16.81 6.06
C VAL A 120 -4.17 15.37 5.77
N PRO A 121 -4.56 14.56 6.78
CA PRO A 121 -5.12 13.23 6.53
C PRO A 121 -6.37 13.24 5.63
N GLU A 122 -7.28 14.20 5.82
CA GLU A 122 -8.51 14.28 5.01
C GLU A 122 -8.22 14.67 3.56
N ALA A 123 -7.30 15.64 3.35
CA ALA A 123 -6.88 16.05 2.02
C ALA A 123 -6.22 14.88 1.26
N LEU A 124 -5.34 14.12 1.93
CA LEU A 124 -4.69 12.96 1.34
C LEU A 124 -5.70 11.84 1.03
N ALA A 125 -6.64 11.56 1.94
CA ALA A 125 -7.69 10.57 1.72
C ALA A 125 -8.58 10.94 0.52
N ALA A 126 -8.93 12.22 0.36
CA ALA A 126 -9.70 12.71 -0.78
C ALA A 126 -8.95 12.52 -2.11
N PHE A 127 -7.64 12.79 -2.12
CA PHE A 127 -6.78 12.52 -3.27
C PHE A 127 -6.71 11.02 -3.60
N GLU A 128 -6.51 10.16 -2.61
CA GLU A 128 -6.46 8.71 -2.79
C GLU A 128 -7.78 8.15 -3.34
N ALA A 129 -8.91 8.63 -2.82
CA ALA A 129 -10.24 8.24 -3.28
C ALA A 129 -10.48 8.67 -4.74
N TRP A 130 -10.08 9.90 -5.09
CA TRP A 130 -10.12 10.35 -6.48
C TRP A 130 -9.25 9.46 -7.37
N TYR A 131 -8.01 9.16 -6.98
CA TYR A 131 -7.11 8.33 -7.80
C TYR A 131 -7.69 6.93 -8.02
N ALA A 132 -8.19 6.28 -6.97
CA ALA A 132 -8.80 4.95 -7.05
C ALA A 132 -10.06 4.92 -7.93
N GLY A 133 -10.82 6.01 -7.99
CA GLY A 133 -11.98 6.13 -8.87
C GLY A 133 -11.64 6.35 -10.36
N ASN A 134 -10.41 6.76 -10.67
CA ASN A 134 -10.00 7.16 -12.03
C ASN A 134 -8.91 6.27 -12.63
N ARG A 135 -8.28 5.39 -11.84
CA ARG A 135 -7.13 4.58 -12.25
C ARG A 135 -7.28 3.13 -11.78
N PRO A 136 -6.74 2.14 -12.52
CA PRO A 136 -6.97 0.72 -12.24
C PRO A 136 -6.19 0.18 -11.03
N THR A 137 -5.14 0.88 -10.59
CA THR A 137 -4.31 0.48 -9.45
C THR A 137 -4.37 1.55 -8.36
N PRO A 138 -4.09 1.21 -7.09
CA PRO A 138 -3.88 2.22 -6.05
C PRO A 138 -2.70 3.13 -6.36
N PHE A 139 -2.77 4.40 -5.94
CA PHE A 139 -1.70 5.38 -6.14
C PHE A 139 -0.35 4.91 -5.62
N TRP A 140 -0.34 4.24 -4.47
CA TRP A 140 0.87 3.77 -3.79
C TRP A 140 1.63 2.70 -4.56
N VAL A 141 1.02 2.05 -5.56
CA VAL A 141 1.71 1.13 -6.47
C VAL A 141 2.70 1.88 -7.38
N LEU A 142 2.47 3.18 -7.66
CA LEU A 142 3.40 3.97 -8.48
C LEU A 142 4.80 4.13 -7.86
N PHE A 143 4.92 3.91 -6.55
CA PHE A 143 6.19 3.99 -5.81
C PHE A 143 6.92 2.64 -5.76
N GLU A 144 6.43 1.63 -6.48
CA GLU A 144 7.08 0.33 -6.58
C GLU A 144 8.30 0.42 -7.50
N HIS A 145 9.41 0.85 -6.91
CA HIS A 145 10.71 0.36 -7.33
C HIS A 145 10.93 -0.97 -6.62
N TYR A 146 10.84 -2.07 -7.38
CA TYR A 146 11.16 -3.41 -6.87
C TYR A 146 12.59 -3.41 -6.32
N ILE A 147 12.74 -3.45 -4.99
CA ILE A 147 13.96 -3.92 -4.34
C ILE A 147 13.75 -5.43 -4.19
N PRO A 148 14.46 -6.27 -4.97
CA PRO A 148 14.38 -7.71 -4.75
C PRO A 148 14.72 -8.00 -3.29
N GLU A 149 13.88 -8.80 -2.62
CA GLU A 149 14.32 -9.42 -1.37
C GLU A 149 15.50 -10.30 -1.73
N THR A 150 16.69 -9.94 -1.23
CA THR A 150 17.84 -10.84 -1.28
C THR A 150 17.38 -12.17 -0.65
N PRO A 151 17.48 -13.30 -1.36
CA PRO A 151 17.07 -14.58 -0.82
C PRO A 151 17.81 -14.80 0.50
N GLN A 152 17.08 -15.05 1.59
CA GLN A 152 17.71 -15.66 2.76
C GLN A 152 18.20 -17.02 2.31
N VAL A 153 19.52 -17.16 2.18
CA VAL A 153 20.17 -18.44 1.98
C VAL A 153 20.03 -19.18 3.30
N ASP A 154 19.24 -20.24 3.32
CA ASP A 154 19.31 -21.23 4.40
C ASP A 154 20.72 -21.86 4.33
N PHE A 155 21.53 -21.63 5.37
CA PHE A 155 22.83 -22.27 5.58
C PHE A 155 22.67 -23.61 6.30
#